data_AF-A0A0Q3MHB4-F1
#
_entry.id   AF-A0A0Q3MHB4-F1
#
_cell.length_a   1.000
_cell.length_b   1.000
_cell.length_c   1.000
_cell.angle_alpha   90.00
_cell.angle_beta   90.00
_cell.angle_gamma   90.00
#
_symmetry.space_group_name_H-M   'P 1'
#
loop_
_entity.id
_entity.type
_entity.pdbx_description
1 polymer ?
#
loop_
_entity_poly.entity_id
_entity_poly.type
_entity_poly.pdbx_seq_one_letter_code
_entity_poly.pdbx_strand_id
1 'polypeptide(L)'
;MADASAGGSLDDYPTIDPTSFDVVVCGTGLPESILAAACAAAGKTVLHVDPNPFYGSLFSSIPLPSLHSFLSSDSSTPCPSSSTATSSSSAAAASHTAVDLERRSLYSEVETSGTVPESSRRFTVDLVGPRVLYCADEAVDLLLRSGGSHHVEFKSVEGGTLLYWDGALYPVPDSRKAIFKDATLQLTEKNLLFRFFKLVQSHIAASSSGDNEREGEASGMISEEELVLPFTEFLEKQRLPPKIRAVVLYAIAMADHDQDVAEPCEKLLTTRDGIKTIALYSSSIGRFANAEGAFIYPMYGHGELPQAFCRFAAVKAIQEQQVAAVRVLQLSSNVAVCPPGIKNICPVFHYQGTSGTVLSCPMPDEDLDFRNILESTKKLFADTYPNEEFLPRNSAPKYNDDDSDSAE
;
A
#
# COMPACT_ATOMS: atom_id res chain seq x y z
N MET A 1 -48.18 25.27 22.16
CA MET A 1 -48.86 24.37 21.21
C MET A 1 -48.26 24.61 19.83
N ALA A 2 -47.22 23.87 19.50
CA ALA A 2 -46.81 23.53 18.14
C ALA A 2 -45.99 22.25 18.29
N ASP A 3 -46.39 21.26 17.53
CA ASP A 3 -46.16 19.83 17.71
C ASP A 3 -44.73 19.42 17.33
N ALA A 4 -44.09 18.62 18.17
CA ALA A 4 -42.80 17.99 17.93
C ALA A 4 -43.06 16.51 17.69
N SER A 5 -43.32 16.14 16.43
CA SER A 5 -43.49 14.76 16.01
C SER A 5 -42.95 14.58 14.58
N ALA A 6 -41.62 14.55 14.45
CA ALA A 6 -40.96 13.92 13.31
C ALA A 6 -40.38 12.59 13.80
N GLY A 7 -41.22 11.57 13.85
CA GLY A 7 -40.77 10.18 13.94
C GLY A 7 -40.17 9.80 12.59
N GLY A 8 -38.85 9.71 12.50
CA GLY A 8 -38.19 9.08 11.36
C GLY A 8 -38.49 7.59 11.38
N SER A 9 -39.27 7.12 10.41
CA SER A 9 -39.43 5.69 10.12
C SER A 9 -38.08 5.10 9.73
N LEU A 10 -37.83 3.84 10.13
CA LEU A 10 -36.64 3.05 9.79
C LEU A 10 -36.43 2.78 8.27
N ASP A 11 -37.26 3.35 7.40
CA ASP A 11 -37.39 2.97 5.99
C ASP A 11 -36.75 3.94 4.98
N ASP A 12 -36.04 5.00 5.40
CA ASP A 12 -35.54 6.04 4.47
C ASP A 12 -34.07 5.86 4.04
N TYR A 13 -33.58 4.62 3.99
CA TYR A 13 -32.28 4.33 3.38
C TYR A 13 -32.43 4.08 1.87
N PRO A 14 -31.61 4.72 1.02
CA PRO A 14 -31.70 4.52 -0.42
C PRO A 14 -31.47 3.04 -0.77
N THR A 15 -32.38 2.46 -1.53
CA THR A 15 -32.23 1.10 -2.06
C THR A 15 -31.10 1.07 -3.09
N ILE A 16 -30.19 0.11 -2.92
CA ILE A 16 -29.07 -0.14 -3.83
C ILE A 16 -29.56 -1.14 -4.88
N ASP A 17 -29.44 -0.78 -6.16
CA ASP A 17 -29.70 -1.67 -7.30
C ASP A 17 -28.39 -1.81 -8.10
N PRO A 18 -27.90 -3.04 -8.35
CA PRO A 18 -28.42 -4.34 -7.94
C PRO A 18 -28.28 -4.59 -6.45
N THR A 19 -29.02 -5.59 -5.96
CA THR A 19 -28.98 -6.07 -4.58
C THR A 19 -28.05 -7.27 -4.37
N SER A 20 -27.47 -7.80 -5.45
CA SER A 20 -26.53 -8.93 -5.45
C SER A 20 -25.24 -8.56 -6.15
N PHE A 21 -24.11 -8.88 -5.52
CA PHE A 21 -22.77 -8.64 -6.02
C PHE A 21 -21.92 -9.92 -5.81
N ASP A 22 -20.93 -10.14 -6.66
CA ASP A 22 -19.98 -11.24 -6.49
C ASP A 22 -19.08 -10.99 -5.28
N VAL A 23 -18.70 -9.71 -5.08
CA VAL A 23 -17.88 -9.27 -3.95
C VAL A 23 -18.34 -7.95 -3.36
N VAL A 24 -18.36 -7.86 -2.03
CA VAL A 24 -18.51 -6.60 -1.30
C VAL A 24 -17.17 -6.29 -0.61
N VAL A 25 -16.64 -5.12 -0.89
CA VAL A 25 -15.41 -4.60 -0.28
C VAL A 25 -15.79 -3.47 0.65
N CYS A 26 -15.47 -3.61 1.93
CA CYS A 26 -15.70 -2.58 2.94
C CYS A 26 -14.37 -1.86 3.23
N GLY A 27 -14.37 -0.55 3.29
CA GLY A 27 -13.17 0.29 3.36
C GLY A 27 -12.58 0.56 1.98
N THR A 28 -12.04 1.75 1.80
CA THR A 28 -11.37 2.22 0.57
C THR A 28 -9.89 2.49 0.82
N GLY A 29 -9.27 1.75 1.75
CA GLY A 29 -7.83 1.79 1.91
C GLY A 29 -7.10 1.24 0.69
N LEU A 30 -5.77 1.34 0.71
CA LEU A 30 -4.96 0.89 -0.42
C LEU A 30 -5.13 -0.60 -0.75
N PRO A 31 -5.07 -1.55 0.22
CA PRO A 31 -5.32 -2.95 -0.09
C PRO A 31 -6.73 -3.19 -0.67
N GLU A 32 -7.76 -2.57 -0.09
CA GLU A 32 -9.15 -2.76 -0.48
C GLU A 32 -9.42 -2.23 -1.87
N SER A 33 -8.89 -1.06 -2.19
CA SER A 33 -9.03 -0.43 -3.50
C SER A 33 -8.30 -1.20 -4.60
N ILE A 34 -7.08 -1.69 -4.34
CA ILE A 34 -6.35 -2.59 -5.26
C ILE A 34 -7.14 -3.88 -5.48
N LEU A 35 -7.75 -4.43 -4.43
CA LEU A 35 -8.50 -5.67 -4.52
C LEU A 35 -9.82 -5.49 -5.25
N ALA A 36 -10.54 -4.40 -5.01
CA ALA A 36 -11.74 -4.01 -5.76
C ALA A 36 -11.40 -3.84 -7.24
N ALA A 37 -10.28 -3.18 -7.54
CA ALA A 37 -9.73 -3.03 -8.88
C ALA A 37 -9.45 -4.40 -9.54
N ALA A 38 -8.77 -5.31 -8.84
CA ALA A 38 -8.47 -6.65 -9.34
C ALA A 38 -9.75 -7.47 -9.60
N CYS A 39 -10.73 -7.39 -8.71
CA CYS A 39 -12.02 -8.08 -8.86
C CYS A 39 -12.81 -7.55 -10.07
N ALA A 40 -12.89 -6.22 -10.23
CA ALA A 40 -13.53 -5.60 -11.40
C ALA A 40 -12.80 -6.00 -12.70
N ALA A 41 -11.47 -6.04 -12.71
CA ALA A 41 -10.69 -6.48 -13.86
C ALA A 41 -10.84 -7.98 -14.19
N ALA A 42 -11.21 -8.81 -13.20
CA ALA A 42 -11.56 -10.24 -13.36
C ALA A 42 -13.05 -10.46 -13.67
N GLY A 43 -13.74 -9.38 -14.00
CA GLY A 43 -15.12 -9.36 -14.42
C GLY A 43 -16.16 -9.63 -13.32
N LYS A 44 -15.81 -9.35 -12.06
CA LYS A 44 -16.70 -9.55 -10.91
C LYS A 44 -17.51 -8.28 -10.64
N THR A 45 -18.77 -8.44 -10.26
CA THR A 45 -19.59 -7.35 -9.74
C THR A 45 -19.13 -6.97 -8.33
N VAL A 46 -18.71 -5.71 -8.15
CA VAL A 46 -18.12 -5.20 -6.90
C VAL A 46 -19.02 -4.13 -6.28
N LEU A 47 -19.38 -4.31 -5.00
CA LEU A 47 -19.90 -3.24 -4.16
C LEU A 47 -18.77 -2.74 -3.26
N HIS A 48 -18.33 -1.50 -3.46
CA HIS A 48 -17.23 -0.90 -2.69
C HIS A 48 -17.74 0.23 -1.80
N VAL A 49 -17.69 0.05 -0.48
CA VAL A 49 -18.27 0.96 0.52
C VAL A 49 -17.21 1.40 1.54
N ASP A 50 -17.35 2.58 2.14
CA ASP A 50 -16.48 3.06 3.22
C ASP A 50 -17.32 3.77 4.28
N PRO A 51 -17.11 3.50 5.59
CA PRO A 51 -17.79 4.25 6.65
C PRO A 51 -17.34 5.72 6.73
N ASN A 52 -16.14 6.05 6.25
CA ASN A 52 -15.64 7.41 6.23
C ASN A 52 -16.25 8.20 5.06
N PRO A 53 -16.46 9.51 5.23
CA PRO A 53 -16.93 10.39 4.15
C PRO A 53 -15.84 10.74 3.12
N PHE A 54 -14.69 10.03 3.13
CA PHE A 54 -13.54 10.26 2.27
C PHE A 54 -12.87 8.92 1.90
N TYR A 55 -12.14 8.90 0.78
CA TYR A 55 -11.40 7.74 0.32
C TYR A 55 -10.10 7.51 1.10
N GLY A 56 -9.61 6.27 1.07
CA GLY A 56 -8.30 5.91 1.58
C GLY A 56 -8.31 5.35 2.99
N SER A 57 -9.40 5.50 3.76
CA SER A 57 -9.46 5.04 5.14
C SER A 57 -8.18 5.47 5.91
N LEU A 58 -7.44 4.50 6.45
CA LEU A 58 -6.16 4.72 7.12
C LEU A 58 -5.03 5.18 6.19
N PHE A 59 -5.09 4.87 4.89
CA PHE A 59 -4.17 5.34 3.84
C PHE A 59 -4.53 6.71 3.26
N SER A 60 -5.49 7.42 3.85
CA SER A 60 -5.87 8.75 3.37
C SER A 60 -4.83 9.83 3.71
N SER A 61 -4.79 10.85 2.86
CA SER A 61 -4.09 12.11 3.12
C SER A 61 -5.12 13.15 3.49
N ILE A 62 -5.09 13.64 4.71
CA ILE A 62 -6.11 14.58 5.20
C ILE A 62 -5.57 16.01 5.28
N PRO A 63 -6.38 17.03 4.97
CA PRO A 63 -5.99 18.42 5.19
C PRO A 63 -5.65 18.65 6.66
N LEU A 64 -4.60 19.44 6.93
CA LEU A 64 -4.14 19.71 8.29
C LEU A 64 -5.24 20.21 9.26
N PRO A 65 -6.22 21.06 8.84
CA PRO A 65 -7.32 21.46 9.72
C PRO A 65 -8.24 20.31 10.17
N SER A 66 -8.31 19.23 9.40
CA SER A 66 -9.15 18.06 9.69
C SER A 66 -8.46 17.04 10.61
N LEU A 67 -7.14 17.15 10.77
CA LEU A 67 -6.32 16.18 11.50
C LEU A 67 -6.77 15.99 12.94
N HIS A 68 -7.02 17.08 13.67
CA HIS A 68 -7.48 17.01 15.07
C HIS A 68 -8.82 16.28 15.19
N SER A 69 -9.76 16.56 14.29
CA SER A 69 -11.07 15.89 14.28
C SER A 69 -10.93 14.40 14.02
N PHE A 70 -10.05 14.02 13.08
CA PHE A 70 -9.77 12.62 12.78
C PHE A 70 -9.20 11.89 14.02
N LEU A 71 -8.13 12.43 14.61
CA LEU A 71 -7.46 11.82 15.77
C LEU A 71 -8.34 11.76 17.02
N SER A 72 -9.23 12.74 17.21
CA SER A 72 -10.16 12.77 18.35
C SER A 72 -11.35 11.83 18.19
N SER A 73 -11.73 11.49 16.95
CA SER A 73 -12.89 10.63 16.67
C SER A 73 -12.70 9.20 17.17
N ASP A 74 -11.45 8.75 17.38
CA ASP A 74 -11.13 7.43 17.94
C ASP A 74 -11.29 7.37 19.47
N SER A 75 -11.44 8.52 20.14
CA SER A 75 -11.43 8.62 21.61
C SER A 75 -12.81 8.68 22.27
N SER A 76 -13.91 8.86 21.52
CA SER A 76 -15.23 9.01 22.14
C SER A 76 -16.40 8.73 21.21
N THR A 77 -16.86 7.49 21.16
CA THR A 77 -18.30 7.21 21.26
C THR A 77 -18.50 5.74 21.65
N PRO A 78 -18.89 5.44 22.92
CA PRO A 78 -19.53 4.17 23.16
C PRO A 78 -20.80 4.18 22.30
N CYS A 79 -20.96 3.18 21.43
CA CYS A 79 -22.28 2.89 20.87
C CYS A 79 -23.26 2.84 22.05
N PRO A 80 -24.45 3.48 21.97
CA PRO A 80 -25.47 3.24 22.96
C PRO A 80 -25.71 1.73 22.93
N SER A 81 -25.27 1.06 24.00
CA SER A 81 -25.47 -0.36 24.22
C SER A 81 -26.86 -0.71 23.76
N SER A 82 -26.95 -1.58 22.74
CA SER A 82 -28.21 -2.11 22.25
C SER A 82 -28.99 -2.55 23.48
N SER A 83 -30.06 -1.83 23.80
CA SER A 83 -30.94 -2.22 24.87
C SER A 83 -31.44 -3.61 24.49
N THR A 84 -31.07 -4.58 25.32
CA THR A 84 -31.60 -5.94 25.29
C THR A 84 -33.09 -5.84 25.00
N ALA A 85 -33.51 -6.25 23.80
CA ALA A 85 -34.89 -6.23 23.40
C ALA A 85 -35.65 -7.19 24.32
N THR A 86 -36.36 -6.63 25.30
CA THR A 86 -37.34 -7.37 26.09
C THR A 86 -38.49 -7.75 25.15
N SER A 87 -38.46 -8.99 24.69
CA SER A 87 -39.57 -9.82 24.24
C SER A 87 -40.93 -9.14 24.01
N SER A 88 -41.32 -8.96 22.73
CA SER A 88 -42.71 -9.17 22.30
C SER A 88 -42.83 -9.34 20.78
N SER A 89 -42.83 -10.61 20.37
CA SER A 89 -43.62 -11.23 19.29
C SER A 89 -43.87 -10.45 17.98
N SER A 90 -43.11 -10.81 16.93
CA SER A 90 -43.62 -11.04 15.58
C SER A 90 -42.55 -11.81 14.77
N ALA A 91 -42.79 -13.11 14.56
CA ALA A 91 -41.89 -14.03 13.88
C ALA A 91 -41.95 -13.88 12.34
N ALA A 92 -41.34 -12.81 11.83
CA ALA A 92 -40.87 -12.77 10.44
C ALA A 92 -39.35 -13.03 10.47
N ALA A 93 -38.92 -14.08 9.77
CA ALA A 93 -37.55 -14.60 9.80
C ALA A 93 -36.51 -13.53 9.41
N ALA A 94 -35.86 -12.92 10.39
CA ALA A 94 -34.68 -12.11 10.16
C ALA A 94 -33.52 -13.04 9.76
N SER A 95 -33.30 -13.23 8.46
CA SER A 95 -32.24 -14.09 7.90
C SER A 95 -30.84 -13.47 7.94
N HIS A 96 -30.67 -12.43 8.75
CA HIS A 96 -29.50 -11.58 8.76
C HIS A 96 -29.00 -11.57 10.18
N THR A 97 -27.70 -11.53 10.34
CA THR A 97 -27.11 -11.60 11.65
C THR A 97 -26.34 -10.24 11.77
N ALA A 98 -26.30 -9.61 12.95
CA ALA A 98 -25.70 -8.28 13.14
C ALA A 98 -24.45 -8.36 14.02
N VAL A 99 -23.36 -7.80 13.52
CA VAL A 99 -22.02 -7.93 14.09
C VAL A 99 -21.60 -6.44 14.33
N ASP A 100 -21.45 -6.07 15.63
CA ASP A 100 -20.86 -4.85 16.24
C ASP A 100 -19.32 -4.57 16.16
N LEU A 101 -18.90 -3.33 15.90
CA LEU A 101 -17.51 -2.99 15.57
C LEU A 101 -16.80 -1.98 16.39
N GLU A 102 -15.54 -2.30 16.65
CA GLU A 102 -14.60 -1.40 17.28
C GLU A 102 -13.51 -0.97 16.29
N ARG A 103 -13.46 0.33 16.01
CA ARG A 103 -12.33 0.94 15.31
C ARG A 103 -11.11 0.86 16.23
N ARG A 104 -10.00 0.33 15.72
CA ARG A 104 -8.71 0.41 16.41
C ARG A 104 -8.02 1.72 16.07
N SER A 105 -7.57 2.44 17.11
CA SER A 105 -6.67 3.58 16.94
C SER A 105 -5.36 3.10 16.31
N LEU A 106 -4.90 3.81 15.29
CA LEU A 106 -3.57 3.61 14.71
C LEU A 106 -2.47 4.10 15.64
N TYR A 107 -2.73 5.16 16.38
CA TYR A 107 -1.74 5.83 17.20
C TYR A 107 -1.94 5.44 18.66
N SER A 108 -0.84 5.03 19.30
CA SER A 108 -0.83 4.75 20.74
C SER A 108 -1.00 6.01 21.58
N GLU A 109 -0.55 7.15 21.06
CA GLU A 109 -0.59 8.45 21.74
C GLU A 109 -0.66 9.57 20.70
N VAL A 110 -1.43 10.61 21.00
CA VAL A 110 -1.56 11.79 20.14
C VAL A 110 -1.43 13.03 21.02
N GLU A 111 -0.44 13.87 20.71
CA GLU A 111 -0.29 15.19 21.31
C GLU A 111 -0.30 16.25 20.21
N THR A 112 -1.09 17.31 20.41
CA THR A 112 -1.10 18.48 19.52
C THR A 112 -0.78 19.73 20.33
N SER A 113 0.20 20.51 19.89
CA SER A 113 0.55 21.80 20.49
C SER A 113 0.70 22.88 19.42
N GLY A 114 0.52 24.14 19.82
CA GLY A 114 0.64 25.30 18.93
C GLY A 114 -0.65 25.65 18.18
N THR A 115 -0.55 26.66 17.31
CA THR A 115 -1.66 27.15 16.48
C THR A 115 -1.58 26.58 15.07
N VAL A 116 -2.73 26.22 14.49
CA VAL A 116 -2.80 25.80 13.09
C VAL A 116 -2.37 26.98 12.20
N PRO A 117 -1.39 26.80 11.29
CA PRO A 117 -0.92 27.87 10.41
C PRO A 117 -2.05 28.43 9.53
N GLU A 118 -2.00 29.73 9.20
CA GLU A 118 -3.02 30.38 8.35
C GLU A 118 -3.17 29.70 6.97
N SER A 119 -2.07 29.17 6.43
CA SER A 119 -2.04 28.43 5.16
C SER A 119 -2.28 26.92 5.30
N SER A 120 -2.80 26.45 6.44
CA SER A 120 -3.02 25.04 6.77
C SER A 120 -3.80 24.24 5.72
N ARG A 121 -4.70 24.87 4.95
CA ARG A 121 -5.41 24.21 3.84
C ARG A 121 -4.51 23.76 2.68
N ARG A 122 -3.28 24.27 2.61
CA ARG A 122 -2.26 23.88 1.62
C ARG A 122 -1.45 22.65 2.06
N PHE A 123 -1.67 22.17 3.28
CA PHE A 123 -0.98 21.01 3.84
C PHE A 123 -1.93 19.83 3.84
N THR A 124 -1.44 18.71 3.32
CA THR A 124 -2.02 17.39 3.50
C THR A 124 -1.07 16.57 4.38
N VAL A 125 -1.64 15.71 5.21
CA VAL A 125 -0.91 14.85 6.14
C VAL A 125 -1.33 13.42 5.86
N ASP A 126 -0.36 12.56 5.55
CA ASP A 126 -0.58 11.13 5.37
C ASP A 126 -0.78 10.47 6.74
N LEU A 127 -1.90 9.76 6.90
CA LEU A 127 -2.22 9.11 8.16
C LEU A 127 -1.34 7.87 8.44
N VAL A 128 -1.04 7.05 7.43
CA VAL A 128 -0.12 5.90 7.60
C VAL A 128 1.34 6.29 7.86
N GLY A 129 1.66 7.58 7.95
CA GLY A 129 3.03 8.07 8.08
C GLY A 129 3.79 8.06 6.75
N PRO A 130 5.09 8.41 6.79
CA PRO A 130 5.90 8.57 5.60
C PRO A 130 6.19 7.21 4.95
N ARG A 131 5.73 7.05 3.71
CA ARG A 131 6.10 5.95 2.83
C ARG A 131 6.70 6.46 1.54
N VAL A 132 7.41 5.62 0.82
CA VAL A 132 7.97 5.93 -0.50
C VAL A 132 7.74 4.77 -1.46
N LEU A 133 7.66 5.09 -2.74
CA LEU A 133 7.60 4.08 -3.79
C LEU A 133 8.96 4.01 -4.48
N TYR A 134 9.49 2.81 -4.63
CA TYR A 134 10.57 2.59 -5.58
C TYR A 134 10.09 2.94 -6.99
N CYS A 135 10.92 3.58 -7.82
CA CYS A 135 10.55 3.83 -9.21
C CYS A 135 10.23 2.52 -9.94
N ALA A 136 10.92 1.42 -9.56
CA ALA A 136 10.67 0.08 -10.08
C ALA A 136 9.79 -0.79 -9.17
N ASP A 137 9.02 -0.18 -8.27
CA ASP A 137 8.10 -0.90 -7.40
C ASP A 137 7.01 -1.60 -8.22
N GLU A 138 6.56 -2.73 -7.70
CA GLU A 138 5.45 -3.46 -8.30
C GLU A 138 4.12 -2.68 -8.17
N ALA A 139 3.95 -1.87 -7.11
CA ALA A 139 2.82 -0.96 -6.98
C ALA A 139 2.79 0.08 -8.12
N VAL A 140 3.97 0.58 -8.54
CA VAL A 140 4.10 1.49 -9.69
C VAL A 140 3.75 0.76 -10.99
N ASP A 141 4.24 -0.48 -11.17
CA ASP A 141 3.88 -1.31 -12.33
C ASP A 141 2.37 -1.56 -12.41
N LEU A 142 1.71 -1.80 -11.27
CA LEU A 142 0.26 -1.99 -11.22
C LEU A 142 -0.52 -0.71 -11.56
N LEU A 143 -0.07 0.46 -11.08
CA LEU A 143 -0.67 1.75 -11.45
C LEU A 143 -0.55 2.04 -12.94
N LEU A 144 0.59 1.70 -13.55
CA LEU A 144 0.78 1.85 -15.00
C LEU A 144 -0.11 0.88 -15.78
N ARG A 145 -0.16 -0.40 -15.37
CA ARG A 145 -0.99 -1.44 -16.02
C ARG A 145 -2.49 -1.18 -15.91
N SER A 146 -2.93 -0.57 -14.81
CA SER A 146 -4.32 -0.21 -14.58
C SER A 146 -4.70 1.13 -15.23
N GLY A 147 -3.74 1.92 -15.73
CA GLY A 147 -4.02 3.31 -16.14
C GLY A 147 -4.35 4.23 -14.95
N GLY A 148 -4.10 3.78 -13.72
CA GLY A 148 -4.14 4.60 -12.51
C GLY A 148 -3.16 5.78 -12.57
N SER A 149 -2.07 5.64 -13.34
CA SER A 149 -1.09 6.71 -13.59
C SER A 149 -1.66 7.96 -14.25
N HIS A 150 -2.84 7.91 -14.87
CA HIS A 150 -3.51 9.11 -15.40
C HIS A 150 -4.14 9.99 -14.31
N HIS A 151 -4.28 9.46 -13.09
CA HIS A 151 -4.99 10.12 -11.99
C HIS A 151 -4.07 10.52 -10.84
N VAL A 152 -2.79 10.15 -10.89
CA VAL A 152 -1.81 10.46 -9.84
C VAL A 152 -0.54 10.98 -10.49
N GLU A 153 -0.11 12.16 -10.07
CA GLU A 153 1.20 12.70 -10.43
C GLU A 153 2.22 12.33 -9.36
N PHE A 154 3.47 12.11 -9.78
CA PHE A 154 4.56 11.75 -8.88
C PHE A 154 5.69 12.75 -8.97
N LYS A 155 6.35 12.98 -7.82
CA LYS A 155 7.60 13.72 -7.75
C LYS A 155 8.72 12.81 -7.28
N SER A 156 9.91 12.96 -7.88
CA SER A 156 11.13 12.33 -7.38
C SER A 156 11.44 12.80 -5.97
N VAL A 157 11.89 11.88 -5.12
CA VAL A 157 12.47 12.25 -3.82
C VAL A 157 13.86 12.84 -4.08
N GLU A 158 14.02 14.13 -3.84
CA GLU A 158 15.27 14.87 -4.05
C GLU A 158 16.21 14.72 -2.85
N GLY A 159 17.52 14.79 -3.09
CA GLY A 159 18.55 14.78 -2.04
C GLY A 159 19.10 13.39 -1.67
N GLY A 160 18.54 12.32 -2.24
CA GLY A 160 19.00 10.95 -2.02
C GLY A 160 18.82 10.47 -0.58
N THR A 161 19.35 9.28 -0.26
CA THR A 161 19.30 8.75 1.10
C THR A 161 20.39 9.40 1.96
N LEU A 162 20.05 9.75 3.20
CA LEU A 162 21.01 10.23 4.20
C LEU A 162 21.29 9.11 5.22
N LEU A 163 22.56 8.92 5.58
CA LEU A 163 22.97 8.04 6.67
C LEU A 163 23.41 8.89 7.86
N TYR A 164 22.83 8.63 9.03
CA TYR A 164 23.37 9.15 10.29
C TYR A 164 24.51 8.24 10.77
N TRP A 165 25.72 8.79 10.88
CA TRP A 165 26.91 8.05 11.30
C TRP A 165 27.78 8.95 12.16
N ASP A 166 28.34 8.45 13.26
CA ASP A 166 29.30 9.19 14.10
C ASP A 166 28.87 10.64 14.44
N GLY A 167 27.61 10.83 14.81
CA GLY A 167 27.07 12.12 15.23
C GLY A 167 26.62 13.06 14.10
N ALA A 168 26.78 12.68 12.82
CA ALA A 168 26.48 13.55 11.67
C ALA A 168 25.69 12.83 10.56
N LEU A 169 24.92 13.62 9.79
CA LEU A 169 24.24 13.15 8.58
C LEU A 169 25.17 13.23 7.37
N TYR A 170 25.26 12.14 6.61
CA TYR A 170 26.03 12.03 5.39
C TYR A 170 25.15 11.66 4.19
N PRO A 171 25.27 12.34 3.05
CA PRO A 171 24.62 11.89 1.83
C PRO A 171 25.21 10.55 1.38
N VAL A 172 24.35 9.60 1.03
CA VAL A 172 24.77 8.28 0.54
C VAL A 172 24.86 8.32 -0.98
N PRO A 173 26.02 7.93 -1.55
CA PRO A 173 26.13 7.77 -2.99
C PRO A 173 25.21 6.66 -3.50
N ASP A 174 24.19 7.04 -4.25
CA ASP A 174 23.15 6.15 -4.78
C ASP A 174 23.55 5.42 -6.07
N SER A 175 24.59 5.86 -6.76
CA SER A 175 24.99 5.34 -8.07
C SER A 175 26.49 5.11 -8.19
N ARG A 176 26.91 4.27 -9.14
CA ARG A 176 28.35 4.10 -9.46
C ARG A 176 29.05 5.43 -9.76
N LYS A 177 28.35 6.33 -10.46
CA LYS A 177 28.82 7.68 -10.78
C LYS A 177 28.95 8.53 -9.51
N ALA A 178 28.00 8.45 -8.59
CA ALA A 178 28.06 9.13 -7.30
C ALA A 178 29.21 8.58 -6.44
N ILE A 179 29.34 7.25 -6.30
CA ILE A 179 30.42 6.59 -5.55
C ILE A 179 31.79 7.03 -6.10
N PHE A 180 31.94 7.09 -7.42
CA PHE A 180 33.18 7.53 -8.04
C PHE A 180 33.51 9.00 -7.70
N LYS A 181 32.50 9.88 -7.72
CA LYS A 181 32.64 11.32 -7.44
C LYS A 181 32.77 11.66 -5.95
N ASP A 182 32.37 10.77 -5.06
CA ASP A 182 32.37 11.01 -3.62
C ASP A 182 33.80 11.25 -3.09
N ALA A 183 34.05 12.40 -2.48
CA ALA A 183 35.37 12.76 -1.95
C ALA A 183 35.62 12.24 -0.53
N THR A 184 34.58 11.76 0.16
CA THR A 184 34.64 11.22 1.52
C THR A 184 35.06 9.76 1.56
N LEU A 185 34.88 9.03 0.46
CA LEU A 185 35.29 7.62 0.32
C LEU A 185 36.74 7.48 -0.17
N GLN A 186 37.51 6.65 0.51
CA GLN A 186 38.86 6.27 0.09
C GLN A 186 38.83 5.35 -1.14
N LEU A 187 39.91 5.33 -1.92
CA LEU A 187 40.01 4.50 -3.13
C LEU A 187 39.82 3.00 -2.84
N THR A 188 40.34 2.54 -1.70
CA THR A 188 40.18 1.16 -1.21
C THR A 188 38.71 0.83 -0.94
N GLU A 189 37.98 1.73 -0.30
CA GLU A 189 36.54 1.59 -0.01
C GLU A 189 35.71 1.57 -1.29
N LYS A 190 36.01 2.48 -2.23
CA LYS A 190 35.38 2.51 -3.55
C LYS A 190 35.58 1.19 -4.29
N ASN A 191 36.80 0.65 -4.30
CA ASN A 191 37.11 -0.62 -4.97
C ASN A 191 36.34 -1.80 -4.34
N LEU A 192 36.22 -1.83 -3.01
CA LEU A 192 35.44 -2.85 -2.31
C LEU A 192 33.95 -2.77 -2.65
N LEU A 193 33.37 -1.56 -2.65
CA LEU A 193 32.00 -1.31 -3.06
C LEU A 193 31.75 -1.74 -4.51
N PHE A 194 32.63 -1.37 -5.43
CA PHE A 194 32.49 -1.78 -6.84
C PHE A 194 32.54 -3.29 -7.00
N ARG A 195 33.45 -3.97 -6.30
CA ARG A 195 33.54 -5.44 -6.31
C ARG A 195 32.26 -6.06 -5.76
N PHE A 196 31.73 -5.54 -4.66
CA PHE A 196 30.49 -6.00 -4.04
C PHE A 196 29.29 -5.85 -4.99
N PHE A 197 29.06 -4.65 -5.54
CA PHE A 197 27.94 -4.44 -6.47
C PHE A 197 28.09 -5.22 -7.77
N LYS A 198 29.32 -5.46 -8.24
CA LYS A 198 29.57 -6.34 -9.40
C LYS A 198 29.17 -7.79 -9.07
N LEU A 199 29.54 -8.30 -7.89
CA LEU A 199 29.13 -9.63 -7.42
C LEU A 199 27.61 -9.76 -7.38
N VAL A 200 26.92 -8.79 -6.75
CA VAL A 200 25.45 -8.77 -6.65
C VAL A 200 24.81 -8.70 -8.04
N GLN A 201 25.31 -7.84 -8.93
CA GLN A 201 24.79 -7.74 -10.30
C GLN A 201 24.98 -9.03 -11.09
N SER A 202 26.14 -9.68 -10.98
CA SER A 202 26.38 -10.98 -11.63
C SER A 202 25.42 -12.05 -11.13
N HIS A 203 25.15 -12.09 -9.82
CA HIS A 203 24.15 -13.02 -9.25
C HIS A 203 22.74 -12.73 -9.77
N ILE A 204 22.32 -11.46 -9.81
CA ILE A 204 21.00 -11.06 -10.34
C ILE A 204 20.83 -11.44 -11.82
N ALA A 205 21.85 -11.21 -12.65
CA ALA A 205 21.83 -11.56 -14.08
C ALA A 205 21.76 -13.09 -14.30
N ALA A 206 22.46 -13.87 -13.48
CA ALA A 206 22.41 -15.33 -13.53
C ALA A 206 21.04 -15.89 -13.11
N SER A 207 20.35 -15.24 -12.16
CA SER A 207 19.03 -15.67 -11.69
C SER A 207 17.88 -15.30 -12.65
N SER A 208 18.10 -14.36 -13.57
CA SER A 208 17.08 -13.87 -14.52
C SER A 208 17.19 -14.49 -15.92
N SER A 209 18.34 -15.05 -16.28
CA SER A 209 18.56 -15.77 -17.54
C SER A 209 18.22 -17.25 -17.37
N GLY A 210 16.99 -17.62 -17.74
CA GLY A 210 16.55 -19.01 -17.76
C GLY A 210 17.42 -19.86 -18.70
N ASP A 211 18.25 -20.72 -18.11
CA ASP A 211 18.85 -21.97 -18.62
C ASP A 211 19.45 -22.09 -20.04
N ASN A 212 19.57 -21.07 -20.88
CA ASN A 212 20.22 -21.23 -22.19
C ASN A 212 21.26 -20.14 -22.48
N GLU A 213 22.46 -20.62 -22.83
CA GLU A 213 23.66 -19.92 -23.30
C GLU A 213 24.58 -19.33 -22.21
N ARG A 214 25.31 -20.24 -21.54
CA ARG A 214 26.46 -19.89 -20.68
C ARG A 214 27.76 -19.98 -21.48
N GLU A 215 28.19 -18.88 -22.08
CA GLU A 215 29.59 -18.67 -22.45
C GLU A 215 30.07 -17.32 -21.89
N GLY A 216 30.77 -17.35 -20.75
CA GLY A 216 31.49 -16.18 -20.20
C GLY A 216 31.46 -16.08 -18.67
N GLU A 217 32.56 -16.51 -18.03
CA GLU A 217 32.97 -16.20 -16.64
C GLU A 217 31.97 -16.51 -15.50
N ALA A 218 31.79 -17.80 -15.20
CA ALA A 218 31.15 -18.30 -13.97
C ALA A 218 32.03 -18.11 -12.71
N SER A 219 32.49 -16.90 -12.44
CA SER A 219 33.23 -16.53 -11.22
C SER A 219 32.46 -15.43 -10.49
N GLY A 220 31.61 -15.82 -9.54
CA GLY A 220 30.91 -14.86 -8.66
C GLY A 220 29.42 -15.10 -8.44
N MET A 221 28.95 -16.35 -8.45
CA MET A 221 27.59 -16.63 -7.97
C MET A 221 27.64 -16.79 -6.45
N ILE A 222 26.78 -16.06 -5.75
CA ILE A 222 26.59 -16.17 -4.29
C ILE A 222 25.96 -17.55 -4.03
N SER A 223 26.52 -18.32 -3.10
CA SER A 223 26.09 -19.71 -2.87
C SER A 223 24.76 -19.77 -2.11
N GLU A 224 24.02 -20.88 -2.22
CA GLU A 224 22.76 -21.05 -1.48
C GLU A 224 22.97 -21.01 0.04
N GLU A 225 24.11 -21.51 0.52
CA GLU A 225 24.49 -21.41 1.92
C GLU A 225 24.75 -19.97 2.35
N GLU A 226 25.24 -19.12 1.45
CA GLU A 226 25.42 -17.69 1.71
C GLU A 226 24.09 -16.93 1.67
N LEU A 227 23.16 -17.33 0.79
CA LEU A 227 21.86 -16.66 0.63
C LEU A 227 20.98 -16.75 1.88
N VAL A 228 21.13 -17.81 2.68
CA VAL A 228 20.37 -18.00 3.93
C VAL A 228 21.01 -17.35 5.15
N LEU A 229 22.23 -16.82 5.03
CA LEU A 229 22.90 -16.13 6.14
C LEU A 229 22.21 -14.81 6.46
N PRO A 230 22.30 -14.34 7.72
CA PRO A 230 22.05 -12.94 8.04
C PRO A 230 22.85 -12.03 7.11
N PHE A 231 22.21 -10.99 6.59
CA PHE A 231 22.82 -10.13 5.60
C PHE A 231 24.04 -9.39 6.17
N THR A 232 24.02 -9.07 7.47
CA THR A 232 25.18 -8.53 8.22
C THR A 232 26.40 -9.44 8.11
N GLU A 233 26.25 -10.75 8.38
CA GLU A 233 27.34 -11.73 8.27
C GLU A 233 27.87 -11.82 6.83
N PHE A 234 26.99 -11.79 5.84
CA PHE A 234 27.41 -11.79 4.44
C PHE A 234 28.22 -10.54 4.10
N LEU A 235 27.77 -9.35 4.50
CA LEU A 235 28.50 -8.09 4.28
C LEU A 235 29.89 -8.10 4.95
N GLU A 236 30.02 -8.72 6.13
CA GLU A 236 31.30 -8.93 6.79
C GLU A 236 32.21 -9.88 6.03
N LYS A 237 31.69 -10.99 5.49
CA LYS A 237 32.43 -11.90 4.61
C LYS A 237 32.94 -11.20 3.35
N GLN A 238 32.20 -10.22 2.83
CA GLN A 238 32.64 -9.39 1.70
C GLN A 238 33.76 -8.39 2.07
N ARG A 239 34.14 -8.32 3.35
CA ARG A 239 35.18 -7.44 3.93
C ARG A 239 34.88 -5.96 3.74
N LEU A 240 33.60 -5.58 3.78
CA LEU A 240 33.18 -4.20 3.74
C LEU A 240 33.46 -3.51 5.10
N PRO A 241 34.04 -2.30 5.13
CA PRO A 241 34.22 -1.54 6.36
C PRO A 241 32.89 -1.22 7.06
N PRO A 242 32.87 -1.00 8.39
CA PRO A 242 31.63 -0.80 9.15
C PRO A 242 30.69 0.26 8.57
N LYS A 243 31.21 1.46 8.25
CA LYS A 243 30.42 2.55 7.65
C LYS A 243 29.80 2.13 6.31
N ILE A 244 30.52 1.36 5.51
CA ILE A 244 30.06 0.90 4.20
C ILE A 244 29.00 -0.18 4.34
N ARG A 245 29.14 -1.09 5.30
CA ARG A 245 28.07 -2.04 5.62
C ARG A 245 26.80 -1.32 6.03
N ALA A 246 26.91 -0.31 6.88
CA ALA A 246 25.76 0.50 7.30
C ALA A 246 25.09 1.22 6.13
N VAL A 247 25.87 1.76 5.18
CA VAL A 247 25.34 2.30 3.92
C VAL A 247 24.54 1.24 3.15
N VAL A 248 25.13 0.07 2.90
CA VAL A 248 24.47 -0.99 2.12
C VAL A 248 23.22 -1.51 2.84
N LEU A 249 23.29 -1.69 4.15
CA LEU A 249 22.25 -2.28 4.97
C LEU A 249 21.08 -1.33 5.20
N TYR A 250 21.35 -0.12 5.71
CA TYR A 250 20.30 0.80 6.15
C TYR A 250 19.87 1.79 5.06
N ALA A 251 20.78 2.21 4.16
CA ALA A 251 20.46 3.25 3.18
C ALA A 251 20.05 2.71 1.79
N ILE A 252 20.45 1.47 1.46
CA ILE A 252 20.15 0.84 0.16
C ILE A 252 19.18 -0.32 0.34
N ALA A 253 19.52 -1.28 1.21
CA ALA A 253 18.65 -2.40 1.52
C ALA A 253 17.50 -2.04 2.48
N MET A 254 17.51 -0.83 3.04
CA MET A 254 16.47 -0.26 3.91
C MET A 254 16.06 -1.19 5.06
N ALA A 255 17.04 -1.78 5.74
CA ALA A 255 16.77 -2.45 7.01
C ALA A 255 16.14 -1.44 7.99
N ASP A 256 14.97 -1.79 8.50
CA ASP A 256 14.09 -0.97 9.35
C ASP A 256 14.36 -1.20 10.86
N HIS A 257 15.07 -2.28 11.18
CA HIS A 257 15.48 -2.63 12.54
C HIS A 257 17.01 -2.67 12.63
N ASP A 258 17.55 -2.35 13.80
CA ASP A 258 18.98 -2.54 14.09
C ASP A 258 19.32 -4.04 14.00
N GLN A 259 20.27 -4.36 13.12
CA GLN A 259 20.72 -5.73 12.85
C GLN A 259 22.05 -6.03 13.53
N ASP A 260 22.69 -5.03 14.13
CA ASP A 260 24.03 -5.11 14.72
C ASP A 260 23.98 -5.21 16.28
N VAL A 261 22.80 -5.49 16.86
CA VAL A 261 22.59 -5.57 18.33
C VAL A 261 22.92 -6.95 18.91
N ALA A 262 23.30 -6.97 20.19
CA ALA A 262 23.62 -8.19 20.93
C ALA A 262 22.38 -9.03 21.30
N GLU A 263 21.20 -8.41 21.36
CA GLU A 263 19.93 -9.10 21.55
C GLU A 263 19.43 -9.65 20.20
N PRO A 264 18.74 -10.81 20.17
CA PRO A 264 18.24 -11.39 18.95
C PRO A 264 17.23 -10.44 18.27
N CYS A 265 17.61 -9.90 17.10
CA CYS A 265 16.71 -9.12 16.27
C CYS A 265 15.56 -10.03 15.77
N GLU A 266 14.31 -9.60 16.01
CA GLU A 266 13.12 -10.39 15.65
C GLU A 266 12.94 -10.52 14.12
N LYS A 267 13.46 -9.56 13.35
CA LYS A 267 13.38 -9.48 11.90
C LYS A 267 14.77 -9.37 11.26
N LEU A 268 15.56 -10.45 11.34
CA LEU A 268 16.85 -10.50 10.67
C LEU A 268 16.69 -10.51 9.15
N LEU A 269 17.31 -9.54 8.48
CA LEU A 269 17.33 -9.48 7.03
C LEU A 269 18.22 -10.60 6.48
N THR A 270 17.67 -11.49 5.67
CA THR A 270 18.47 -12.54 5.01
C THR A 270 19.29 -11.97 3.86
N THR A 271 20.38 -12.65 3.51
CA THR A 271 21.22 -12.25 2.37
C THR A 271 20.42 -12.25 1.07
N ARG A 272 19.55 -13.24 0.88
CA ARG A 272 18.62 -13.30 -0.26
C ARG A 272 17.74 -12.06 -0.34
N ASP A 273 17.14 -11.63 0.76
CA ASP A 273 16.23 -10.48 0.77
C ASP A 273 16.99 -9.15 0.64
N GLY A 274 18.18 -9.04 1.25
CA GLY A 274 19.08 -7.90 1.02
C GLY A 274 19.46 -7.74 -0.45
N ILE A 275 19.79 -8.84 -1.14
CA ILE A 275 20.08 -8.84 -2.59
C ILE A 275 18.85 -8.43 -3.41
N LYS A 276 17.65 -8.93 -3.08
CA LYS A 276 16.41 -8.52 -3.76
C LYS A 276 16.18 -7.02 -3.62
N THR A 277 16.36 -6.45 -2.42
CA THR A 277 16.17 -5.01 -2.23
C THR A 277 17.23 -4.19 -2.98
N ILE A 278 18.49 -4.65 -3.02
CA ILE A 278 19.53 -4.01 -3.86
C ILE A 278 19.15 -4.07 -5.35
N ALA A 279 18.60 -5.20 -5.82
CA ALA A 279 18.15 -5.34 -7.20
C ALA A 279 17.02 -4.35 -7.52
N LEU A 280 16.05 -4.20 -6.62
CA LEU A 280 14.95 -3.26 -6.74
C LEU A 280 15.44 -1.80 -6.75
N TYR A 281 16.31 -1.44 -5.81
CA TYR A 281 16.94 -0.11 -5.73
C TYR A 281 17.69 0.20 -7.03
N SER A 282 18.56 -0.72 -7.49
CA SER A 282 19.33 -0.55 -8.71
C SER A 282 18.46 -0.46 -9.97
N SER A 283 17.32 -1.16 -10.01
CA SER A 283 16.38 -1.11 -11.14
C SER A 283 15.52 0.16 -11.13
N SER A 284 15.45 0.84 -9.99
CA SER A 284 14.66 2.06 -9.80
C SER A 284 15.41 3.32 -10.22
N ILE A 285 16.72 3.38 -9.99
CA ILE A 285 17.54 4.55 -10.33
C ILE A 285 17.45 4.82 -11.83
N GLY A 286 17.04 6.04 -12.18
CA GLY A 286 16.96 6.49 -13.57
C GLY A 286 15.90 5.76 -14.41
N ARG A 287 14.98 5.03 -13.78
CA ARG A 287 13.87 4.37 -14.48
C ARG A 287 12.92 5.39 -15.14
N PHE A 288 12.76 6.57 -14.55
CA PHE A 288 11.99 7.68 -15.12
C PHE A 288 12.91 8.86 -15.41
N ALA A 289 12.73 9.50 -16.57
CA ALA A 289 13.59 10.62 -16.99
C ALA A 289 13.54 11.82 -16.05
N ASN A 290 12.42 12.00 -15.33
CA ASN A 290 12.19 13.05 -14.34
C ASN A 290 12.45 12.60 -12.89
N ALA A 291 12.95 11.38 -12.67
CA ALA A 291 13.34 10.88 -11.36
C ALA A 291 14.75 10.30 -11.40
N GLU A 292 15.73 11.11 -10.98
CA GLU A 292 17.15 10.70 -10.98
C GLU A 292 17.43 9.63 -9.92
N GLY A 293 16.72 9.67 -8.78
CA GLY A 293 16.87 8.74 -7.66
C GLY A 293 16.07 7.44 -7.81
N ALA A 294 16.12 6.61 -6.76
CA ALA A 294 15.39 5.35 -6.70
C ALA A 294 13.93 5.50 -6.24
N PHE A 295 13.54 6.66 -5.69
CA PHE A 295 12.25 6.84 -5.03
C PHE A 295 11.41 7.95 -5.64
N ILE A 296 10.11 7.73 -5.66
CA ILE A 296 9.08 8.71 -6.01
C ILE A 296 8.02 8.78 -4.91
N TYR A 297 7.32 9.90 -4.87
CA TYR A 297 6.26 10.19 -3.91
C TYR A 297 5.05 10.79 -4.65
N PRO A 298 3.81 10.37 -4.35
CA PRO A 298 2.62 10.90 -4.98
C PRO A 298 2.39 12.35 -4.59
N MET A 299 2.20 13.22 -5.57
CA MET A 299 1.78 14.60 -5.33
C MET A 299 0.46 14.59 -4.57
N TYR A 300 0.33 15.49 -3.58
CA TYR A 300 -0.83 15.59 -2.65
C TYR A 300 -0.93 14.48 -1.58
N GLY A 301 -0.09 13.45 -1.63
CA GLY A 301 0.06 12.44 -0.58
C GLY A 301 -0.43 11.05 -0.96
N HIS A 302 -0.25 10.08 -0.06
CA HIS A 302 -0.55 8.67 -0.32
C HIS A 302 -2.03 8.36 -0.53
N GLY A 303 -2.93 9.24 -0.08
CA GLY A 303 -4.37 9.13 -0.28
C GLY A 303 -4.80 9.15 -1.76
N GLU A 304 -3.94 9.61 -2.67
CA GLU A 304 -4.20 9.56 -4.10
C GLU A 304 -4.12 8.14 -4.67
N LEU A 305 -3.29 7.27 -4.07
CA LEU A 305 -3.12 5.87 -4.51
C LEU A 305 -4.42 5.06 -4.40
N PRO A 306 -5.10 4.98 -3.22
CA PRO A 306 -6.37 4.26 -3.12
C PRO A 306 -7.46 4.88 -4.00
N GLN A 307 -7.50 6.20 -4.13
CA GLN A 307 -8.45 6.88 -5.02
C GLN A 307 -8.28 6.47 -6.48
N ALA A 308 -7.03 6.36 -6.96
CA ALA A 308 -6.74 5.93 -8.32
C ALA A 308 -7.24 4.51 -8.59
N PHE A 309 -7.03 3.58 -7.66
CA PHE A 309 -7.54 2.21 -7.77
C PHE A 309 -9.07 2.12 -7.63
N CYS A 310 -9.70 2.92 -6.76
CA CYS A 310 -11.16 3.01 -6.68
C CYS A 310 -11.75 3.50 -8.01
N ARG A 311 -11.14 4.53 -8.61
CA ARG A 311 -11.54 5.05 -9.92
C ARG A 311 -11.38 4.00 -11.01
N PHE A 312 -10.27 3.29 -11.01
CA PHE A 312 -10.05 2.19 -11.94
C PHE A 312 -11.15 1.12 -11.84
N ALA A 313 -11.47 0.67 -10.62
CA ALA A 313 -12.52 -0.33 -10.39
C ALA A 313 -13.87 0.14 -10.93
N ALA A 314 -14.24 1.41 -10.67
CA ALA A 314 -15.47 2.00 -11.15
C ALA A 314 -15.53 2.05 -12.70
N VAL A 315 -14.46 2.49 -13.35
CA VAL A 315 -14.40 2.57 -14.82
C VAL A 315 -14.47 1.19 -15.44
N LYS A 316 -13.78 0.20 -14.86
CA LYS A 316 -13.80 -1.17 -15.38
C LYS A 316 -15.17 -1.79 -15.34
N ALA A 317 -15.86 -1.63 -14.22
CA ALA A 317 -17.21 -2.13 -14.09
C ALA A 317 -18.15 -1.54 -15.14
N ILE A 318 -18.08 -0.22 -15.37
CA ILE A 318 -18.88 0.46 -16.40
C ILE A 318 -18.58 -0.11 -17.80
N GLN A 319 -17.30 -0.28 -18.15
CA GLN A 319 -16.88 -0.75 -19.47
C GLN A 319 -17.39 -2.16 -19.78
N GLU A 320 -17.39 -3.04 -18.78
CA GLU A 320 -17.78 -4.44 -18.92
C GLU A 320 -19.29 -4.68 -18.67
N GLN A 321 -20.08 -3.60 -18.56
CA GLN A 321 -21.50 -3.64 -18.17
C GLN A 321 -21.74 -4.41 -16.87
N GLN A 322 -20.73 -4.48 -16.01
CA GLN A 322 -20.85 -4.96 -14.64
C GLN A 322 -21.42 -3.82 -13.82
N VAL A 323 -22.49 -4.09 -13.09
CA VAL A 323 -23.02 -3.07 -12.20
C VAL A 323 -22.12 -3.02 -10.96
N ALA A 324 -21.06 -2.20 -11.00
CA ALA A 324 -20.42 -1.76 -9.77
C ALA A 324 -21.01 -0.41 -9.40
N ALA A 325 -21.93 -0.43 -8.45
CA ALA A 325 -22.22 0.78 -7.70
C ALA A 325 -21.03 1.01 -6.75
N VAL A 326 -19.97 1.67 -7.23
CA VAL A 326 -19.02 2.32 -6.31
C VAL A 326 -19.76 3.51 -5.71
N ARG A 327 -20.51 3.23 -4.64
CA ARG A 327 -21.18 4.23 -3.83
C ARG A 327 -20.48 4.23 -2.49
N VAL A 328 -19.73 5.30 -2.22
CA VAL A 328 -19.30 5.61 -0.86
C VAL A 328 -20.57 5.90 -0.07
N LEU A 329 -21.04 4.90 0.68
CA LEU A 329 -22.17 5.02 1.57
C LEU A 329 -21.64 5.34 2.95
N GLN A 330 -21.87 6.57 3.41
CA GLN A 330 -21.64 6.92 4.80
C GLN A 330 -22.62 6.14 5.67
N LEU A 331 -22.13 5.11 6.35
CA LEU A 331 -22.91 4.37 7.32
C LEU A 331 -23.04 5.21 8.60
N SER A 332 -24.27 5.61 8.94
CA SER A 332 -24.59 6.40 10.14
C SER A 332 -24.49 5.58 11.44
N SER A 333 -24.28 4.27 11.35
CA SER A 333 -24.12 3.35 12.47
C SER A 333 -23.04 2.30 12.14
N ASN A 334 -22.31 1.85 13.16
CA ASN A 334 -21.25 0.84 13.06
C ASN A 334 -21.78 -0.58 12.76
N VAL A 335 -22.94 -0.70 12.10
CA VAL A 335 -23.66 -1.97 11.90
C VAL A 335 -23.71 -2.26 10.40
N ALA A 336 -23.16 -3.40 9.97
CA ALA A 336 -23.34 -3.93 8.63
C ALA A 336 -24.42 -5.04 8.61
N VAL A 337 -25.25 -5.06 7.56
CA VAL A 337 -26.37 -5.99 7.37
C VAL A 337 -26.20 -6.75 6.05
N CYS A 338 -26.43 -8.07 6.05
CA CYS A 338 -25.88 -8.98 5.03
C CYS A 338 -26.95 -9.88 4.38
N PRO A 339 -27.10 -9.85 3.03
CA PRO A 339 -27.94 -10.81 2.30
C PRO A 339 -27.22 -12.15 2.03
N PRO A 340 -27.95 -13.25 1.78
CA PRO A 340 -27.36 -14.56 1.46
C PRO A 340 -26.70 -14.60 0.07
N GLY A 341 -25.47 -15.16 -0.03
CA GLY A 341 -24.82 -15.56 -1.29
C GLY A 341 -23.60 -14.75 -1.79
N ILE A 342 -23.06 -13.83 -0.99
CA ILE A 342 -22.02 -12.86 -1.41
C ILE A 342 -20.67 -13.11 -0.68
N LYS A 343 -19.53 -13.00 -1.38
CA LYS A 343 -18.17 -13.05 -0.77
C LYS A 343 -17.79 -11.64 -0.30
N ASN A 344 -17.23 -11.47 0.90
CA ASN A 344 -16.96 -10.12 1.46
C ASN A 344 -15.51 -9.95 1.92
N ILE A 345 -14.95 -8.75 1.75
CA ILE A 345 -13.57 -8.42 2.11
C ILE A 345 -13.52 -7.13 2.93
N CYS A 346 -13.03 -7.20 4.17
CA CYS A 346 -13.09 -6.13 5.18
C CYS A 346 -11.75 -5.94 5.93
N PRO A 347 -11.15 -4.75 5.99
CA PRO A 347 -10.22 -4.38 7.04
C PRO A 347 -11.05 -4.00 8.28
N VAL A 348 -11.25 -4.97 9.17
CA VAL A 348 -11.79 -4.74 10.53
C VAL A 348 -13.14 -3.99 10.56
N PHE A 349 -14.18 -4.56 9.93
CA PHE A 349 -15.60 -4.18 10.13
C PHE A 349 -16.53 -5.46 10.07
N HIS A 350 -17.41 -5.67 11.08
CA HIS A 350 -18.20 -6.82 11.57
C HIS A 350 -19.52 -6.94 10.74
N TYR A 351 -19.81 -8.17 10.29
CA TYR A 351 -20.75 -8.63 9.26
C TYR A 351 -21.34 -9.97 9.72
N GLN A 352 -22.59 -10.34 9.40
CA GLN A 352 -23.05 -11.69 9.72
C GLN A 352 -24.06 -12.25 8.69
N GLY A 353 -23.61 -13.30 8.00
CA GLY A 353 -24.40 -14.28 7.28
C GLY A 353 -23.93 -15.69 7.64
N THR A 354 -24.61 -16.73 7.15
CA THR A 354 -24.01 -18.06 6.99
C THR A 354 -23.92 -18.42 5.51
N SER A 355 -22.72 -18.90 5.15
CA SER A 355 -22.23 -19.31 3.82
C SER A 355 -21.83 -18.21 2.83
N GLY A 356 -21.06 -17.21 3.30
CA GLY A 356 -20.17 -16.38 2.49
C GLY A 356 -18.82 -16.21 3.22
N THR A 357 -17.68 -16.27 2.53
CA THR A 357 -16.36 -16.12 3.14
C THR A 357 -16.13 -14.63 3.47
N VAL A 358 -15.84 -14.31 4.74
CA VAL A 358 -15.34 -12.99 5.15
C VAL A 358 -13.81 -13.06 5.17
N LEU A 359 -13.19 -12.12 4.48
CA LEU A 359 -11.75 -12.03 4.32
C LEU A 359 -11.25 -10.70 4.87
N SER A 360 -10.06 -10.67 5.47
CA SER A 360 -9.45 -9.43 5.95
C SER A 360 -8.34 -8.98 5.02
N CYS A 361 -8.41 -7.71 4.61
CA CYS A 361 -7.28 -7.03 4.00
C CYS A 361 -6.18 -6.75 5.04
N PRO A 362 -4.91 -6.63 4.60
CA PRO A 362 -3.83 -6.21 5.48
C PRO A 362 -4.05 -4.77 5.98
N MET A 363 -3.72 -4.52 7.25
CA MET A 363 -3.70 -3.18 7.83
C MET A 363 -2.39 -2.48 7.45
N PRO A 364 -2.31 -1.13 7.57
CA PRO A 364 -1.02 -0.45 7.51
C PRO A 364 0.00 -1.10 8.45
N ASP A 365 1.18 -1.38 7.92
CA ASP A 365 2.34 -1.86 8.67
C ASP A 365 3.27 -0.70 9.07
N GLU A 366 4.42 -1.01 9.68
CA GLU A 366 5.45 -0.04 10.01
C GLU A 366 6.47 0.17 8.87
N ASP A 367 6.33 -0.60 7.78
CA ASP A 367 7.28 -0.58 6.67
C ASP A 367 7.19 0.74 5.88
N LEU A 368 8.34 1.20 5.38
CA LEU A 368 8.44 2.44 4.60
C LEU A 368 7.94 2.29 3.15
N ASP A 369 7.67 1.07 2.69
CA ASP A 369 7.16 0.78 1.35
C ASP A 369 5.87 -0.06 1.39
N PHE A 370 5.34 -0.42 0.22
CA PHE A 370 4.04 -1.08 0.09
C PHE A 370 4.11 -2.58 -0.22
N ARG A 371 5.30 -3.19 -0.22
CA ARG A 371 5.50 -4.56 -0.72
C ARG A 371 4.70 -5.58 0.08
N ASN A 372 4.80 -5.55 1.40
CA ASN A 372 4.10 -6.52 2.27
C ASN A 372 2.58 -6.42 2.16
N ILE A 373 2.04 -5.19 2.12
CA ILE A 373 0.62 -4.91 1.86
C ILE A 373 0.21 -5.46 0.50
N LEU A 374 1.01 -5.24 -0.55
CA LEU A 374 0.69 -5.67 -1.90
C LEU A 374 0.74 -7.19 -2.07
N GLU A 375 1.76 -7.85 -1.54
CA GLU A 375 1.90 -9.32 -1.54
C GLU A 375 0.72 -9.97 -0.81
N SER A 376 0.36 -9.43 0.36
CA SER A 376 -0.79 -9.92 1.14
C SER A 376 -2.11 -9.74 0.39
N THR A 377 -2.29 -8.61 -0.29
CA THR A 377 -3.48 -8.33 -1.12
C THR A 377 -3.59 -9.28 -2.31
N LYS A 378 -2.46 -9.56 -2.98
CA LYS A 378 -2.40 -10.51 -4.10
C LYS A 378 -2.71 -11.92 -3.67
N LYS A 379 -2.12 -12.35 -2.56
CA LYS A 379 -2.39 -13.65 -1.97
C LYS A 379 -3.88 -13.80 -1.67
N LEU A 380 -4.48 -12.76 -1.07
CA LEU A 380 -5.91 -12.76 -0.77
C LEU A 380 -6.77 -12.91 -2.03
N PHE A 381 -6.44 -12.19 -3.10
CA PHE A 381 -7.12 -12.33 -4.38
C PHE A 381 -6.94 -13.73 -4.98
N ALA A 382 -5.71 -14.26 -5.01
CA ALA A 382 -5.41 -15.57 -5.56
C ALA A 382 -6.11 -16.71 -4.79
N ASP A 383 -6.17 -16.61 -3.46
CA ASP A 383 -6.91 -17.56 -2.62
C ASP A 383 -8.43 -17.50 -2.90
N THR A 384 -8.95 -16.32 -3.25
CA THR A 384 -10.38 -16.09 -3.54
C THR A 384 -10.77 -16.49 -4.97
N TYR A 385 -9.86 -16.26 -5.92
CA TYR A 385 -10.04 -16.40 -7.36
C TYR A 385 -8.79 -17.06 -8.01
N PRO A 386 -8.53 -18.35 -7.75
CA PRO A 386 -7.27 -19.00 -8.13
C PRO A 386 -7.03 -19.14 -9.63
N ASN A 387 -8.08 -18.99 -10.45
CA ASN A 387 -8.00 -19.09 -11.90
C ASN A 387 -7.96 -17.72 -12.61
N GLU A 388 -8.00 -16.62 -11.85
CA GLU A 388 -8.01 -15.26 -12.39
C GLU A 388 -6.63 -14.62 -12.25
N GLU A 389 -6.21 -13.85 -13.25
CA GLU A 389 -4.96 -13.07 -13.17
C GLU A 389 -5.18 -11.79 -12.35
N PHE A 390 -4.27 -11.50 -11.43
CA PHE A 390 -4.29 -10.26 -10.66
C PHE A 390 -3.92 -9.05 -11.54
N LEU A 391 -4.90 -8.19 -11.85
CA LEU A 391 -4.72 -6.95 -12.65
C LEU A 391 -3.89 -7.18 -13.93
N PRO A 392 -4.41 -7.90 -14.94
CA PRO A 392 -3.68 -8.26 -16.15
C PRO A 392 -3.15 -7.02 -16.91
N ARG A 393 -2.12 -7.17 -17.74
CA ARG A 393 -1.46 -6.02 -18.42
C ARG A 393 -2.39 -5.19 -19.30
N ASN A 394 -3.44 -5.79 -19.85
CA ASN A 394 -4.46 -5.11 -20.67
C ASN A 394 -5.65 -4.62 -19.85
N SER A 395 -5.49 -4.50 -18.53
CA SER A 395 -6.55 -4.07 -17.64
C SER A 395 -6.76 -2.56 -17.66
N ALA A 396 -5.88 -1.74 -18.24
CA ALA A 396 -6.16 -0.30 -18.38
C ALA A 396 -7.49 -0.05 -19.13
N PRO A 397 -8.32 0.93 -18.70
CA PRO A 397 -9.46 1.37 -19.48
C PRO A 397 -9.00 1.94 -20.82
N LYS A 398 -9.75 1.66 -21.89
CA LYS A 398 -9.56 2.36 -23.16
C LYS A 398 -10.26 3.72 -23.05
N TYR A 399 -9.47 4.77 -22.90
CA TYR A 399 -9.96 6.12 -23.12
C TYR A 399 -10.03 6.33 -24.64
N ASN A 400 -11.21 6.62 -25.18
CA ASN A 400 -11.30 7.08 -26.56
C ASN A 400 -10.72 8.50 -26.58
N ASP A 401 -9.58 8.68 -27.22
CA ASP A 401 -9.07 10.01 -27.58
C ASP A 401 -9.96 10.57 -28.71
N ASP A 402 -11.19 10.97 -28.37
CA ASP A 402 -11.97 11.90 -29.19
C ASP A 402 -11.53 13.32 -28.84
N ASP A 403 -10.29 13.66 -29.16
CA ASP A 403 -9.88 15.03 -29.43
C ASP A 403 -9.03 15.02 -30.69
N SER A 404 -9.72 15.27 -31.80
CA SER A 404 -9.12 15.72 -33.03
C SER A 404 -8.34 17.01 -32.77
N ASP A 405 -7.03 16.90 -32.61
CA ASP A 405 -6.12 18.00 -32.94
C ASP A 405 -6.09 18.15 -34.47
N SER A 406 -7.16 18.72 -35.01
CA SER A 406 -7.10 19.45 -36.27
C SER A 406 -6.39 20.78 -35.98
N ALA A 407 -5.06 20.76 -36.03
CA ALA A 407 -4.24 21.95 -36.19
C ALA A 407 -3.87 22.07 -37.67
N GLU A 408 -4.55 22.98 -38.37
CA GLU A 408 -3.99 23.70 -39.52
C GLU A 408 -2.94 24.72 -39.05
#